data_AF-A0A7H8PLR7-F1
#
_entry.id   AF-A0A7H8PLR7-F1
#
_cell.length_a   1.000
_cell.length_b   1.000
_cell.length_c   1.000
_cell.angle_alpha   90.00
_cell.angle_beta   90.00
_cell.angle_gamma   90.00
#
_symmetry.space_group_name_H-M   'P 1'
#
loop_
_entity.id
_entity.type
_entity.pdbx_description
1 polymer ?
#
loop_
_entity_poly.entity_id
_entity_poly.type
_entity_poly.pdbx_seq_one_letter_code
_entity_poly.pdbx_strand_id
1 'polypeptide(L)'
;MRHINNYFFLLCFALLLPMTLIAQHTFSIVAVDPETGEIGSAGATCISAEDGAITVSDIVLGVGAINTQALWTPSNQRAATKRMKAGDSPEQIIQWMVQHGEVPDNAQYVVVDLNGGAPRTAGYTGVKVFDEKLHLTGANYAIAGNILLSKEVIRDMETAFLQTEGSLADKLMAALQGAKRPGADSRCLRDGVSSGSAYIRVADPSDTNNEHGKLSLDLNVWITTNVFEPIDALQKEYDNLGQCVEVSLALKTDNYPTETSWEIQDKDRKVVASGGSYNKELITVKKCLPSGEYTFVIKDTYGDGICCRYGNGYYKLTSGGRTLASGGSFRYSEQTPFSLQNSKNLTLDMKNEVFVKDGGAQIAIYPNPADDIVVIKSDGQFISSYEIHDVFGKLIEKASNGIKTPNTTIYLDVKKYLSGMYFVTIYDDKQQKEVNQLIVK
;
A
#
# COMPACT_ATOMS: atom_id res chain seq x y z
N MET A 1 -9.66 51.25 55.02
CA MET A 1 -10.47 50.02 54.88
C MET A 1 -11.46 50.26 53.74
N ARG A 2 -11.36 49.44 52.68
CA ARG A 2 -12.26 49.27 51.51
C ARG A 2 -12.34 50.40 50.47
N HIS A 3 -11.57 50.20 49.41
CA HIS A 3 -11.75 50.74 48.05
C HIS A 3 -13.03 50.20 47.41
N ILE A 4 -13.75 51.07 46.68
CA ILE A 4 -14.88 50.73 45.81
C ILE A 4 -14.31 50.54 44.40
N ASN A 5 -14.36 49.31 43.88
CA ASN A 5 -14.03 48.97 42.50
C ASN A 5 -15.28 49.18 41.62
N ASN A 6 -15.21 50.12 40.67
CA ASN A 6 -16.15 50.23 39.56
C ASN A 6 -15.73 49.24 38.46
N TYR A 7 -16.53 48.20 38.24
CA TYR A 7 -16.37 47.31 37.09
C TYR A 7 -17.07 47.91 35.86
N PHE A 8 -16.27 48.26 34.87
CA PHE A 8 -16.69 48.66 33.53
C PHE A 8 -17.13 47.40 32.77
N PHE A 9 -18.43 47.25 32.51
CA PHE A 9 -18.99 46.11 31.79
C PHE A 9 -18.82 46.35 30.28
N LEU A 10 -17.76 45.78 29.69
CA LEU A 10 -17.56 45.76 28.24
C LEU A 10 -18.42 44.64 27.64
N LEU A 11 -19.54 45.01 27.04
CA LEU A 11 -20.38 44.10 26.24
C LEU A 11 -19.65 43.79 24.92
N CYS A 12 -18.88 42.70 24.90
CA CYS A 12 -18.39 42.10 23.67
C CYS A 12 -19.56 41.41 22.95
N PHE A 13 -20.11 42.08 21.93
CA PHE A 13 -20.94 41.42 20.92
C PHE A 13 -20.04 40.48 20.11
N ALA A 14 -20.04 39.20 20.47
CA ALA A 14 -19.50 38.16 19.60
C ALA A 14 -20.41 38.05 18.38
N LEU A 15 -19.99 38.64 17.26
CA LEU A 15 -20.53 38.35 15.94
C LEU A 15 -20.27 36.86 15.66
N LEU A 16 -21.25 36.01 15.98
CA LEU A 16 -21.37 34.67 15.44
C LEU A 16 -21.62 34.80 13.94
N LEU A 17 -20.54 34.98 13.18
CA LEU A 17 -20.55 34.67 11.76
C LEU A 17 -20.97 33.19 11.64
N PRO A 18 -22.06 32.87 10.94
CA PRO A 18 -22.36 31.47 10.66
C PRO A 18 -21.17 30.92 9.87
N MET A 19 -20.47 29.94 10.45
CA MET A 19 -19.59 29.09 9.66
C MET A 19 -20.48 28.43 8.61
N THR A 20 -20.47 28.96 7.40
CA THR A 20 -21.02 28.26 6.25
C THR A 20 -20.19 26.99 6.09
N LEU A 21 -20.79 25.85 6.43
CA LEU A 21 -20.28 24.54 6.06
C LEU A 21 -20.10 24.54 4.54
N ILE A 22 -18.84 24.61 4.10
CA ILE A 22 -18.47 24.61 2.70
C ILE A 22 -18.83 23.22 2.17
N ALA A 23 -19.68 23.18 1.13
CA ALA A 23 -19.97 21.93 0.43
C ALA A 23 -18.66 21.26 -0.01
N GLN A 24 -18.54 19.96 0.26
CA GLN A 24 -17.34 19.19 0.03
C GLN A 24 -17.49 18.48 -1.31
N HIS A 25 -16.73 18.91 -2.32
CA HIS A 25 -16.77 18.27 -3.64
C HIS A 25 -16.16 16.87 -3.51
N THR A 26 -16.75 15.86 -4.13
CA THR A 26 -16.31 14.47 -3.96
C THR A 26 -16.79 13.66 -5.15
N PHE A 27 -15.98 12.72 -5.63
CA PHE A 27 -16.46 11.59 -6.42
C PHE A 27 -16.15 10.29 -5.67
N SER A 28 -17.11 9.40 -5.61
CA SER A 28 -16.99 8.15 -4.87
C SER A 28 -17.86 7.05 -5.45
N ILE A 29 -17.48 5.81 -5.15
CA ILE A 29 -18.17 4.57 -5.53
C ILE A 29 -18.32 3.70 -4.29
N VAL A 30 -19.48 3.06 -4.19
CA VAL A 30 -19.73 1.92 -3.30
C VAL A 30 -20.09 0.71 -4.15
N ALA A 31 -19.60 -0.46 -3.76
CA ALA A 31 -19.87 -1.70 -4.49
C ALA A 31 -19.88 -2.92 -3.57
N VAL A 32 -20.56 -3.97 -4.00
CA VAL A 32 -20.55 -5.28 -3.34
C VAL A 32 -20.23 -6.37 -4.36
N ASP A 33 -19.57 -7.42 -3.91
CA ASP A 33 -19.35 -8.62 -4.71
C ASP A 33 -20.27 -9.75 -4.22
N PRO A 34 -21.28 -10.16 -5.02
CA PRO A 34 -22.19 -11.23 -4.61
C PRO A 34 -21.56 -12.62 -4.61
N GLU A 35 -20.40 -12.83 -5.25
CA GLU A 35 -19.71 -14.12 -5.27
C GLU A 35 -18.88 -14.33 -4.01
N THR A 36 -18.11 -13.31 -3.61
CA THR A 36 -17.21 -13.37 -2.45
C THR A 36 -17.86 -12.86 -1.16
N GLY A 37 -18.89 -12.03 -1.27
CA GLY A 37 -19.50 -11.32 -0.14
C GLY A 37 -18.72 -10.07 0.28
N GLU A 38 -17.70 -9.66 -0.47
CA GLU A 38 -16.93 -8.45 -0.19
C GLU A 38 -17.78 -7.19 -0.33
N ILE A 39 -17.48 -6.20 0.49
CA ILE A 39 -18.18 -4.90 0.53
C ILE A 39 -17.13 -3.81 0.45
N GLY A 40 -17.27 -2.86 -0.47
CA GLY A 40 -16.25 -1.86 -0.70
C GLY A 40 -16.75 -0.47 -0.99
N SER A 41 -15.85 0.48 -0.74
CA SER A 41 -16.04 1.92 -0.92
C SER A 41 -14.72 2.54 -1.35
N ALA A 42 -14.75 3.43 -2.33
CA ALA A 42 -13.58 4.20 -2.76
C ALA A 42 -14.00 5.61 -3.18
N GLY A 43 -13.09 6.57 -3.09
CA GLY A 43 -13.40 7.94 -3.49
C GLY A 43 -12.23 8.90 -3.34
N ALA A 44 -12.40 10.11 -3.86
CA ALA A 44 -11.41 11.17 -3.79
C ALA A 44 -12.06 12.57 -3.74
N THR A 45 -11.31 13.54 -3.20
CA THR A 45 -11.72 14.95 -3.07
C THR A 45 -10.51 15.87 -3.10
N CYS A 46 -10.69 17.13 -3.52
CA CYS A 46 -9.67 18.18 -3.42
C CYS A 46 -9.40 18.67 -1.97
N ILE A 47 -10.06 18.09 -0.96
CA ILE A 47 -9.69 18.33 0.44
C ILE A 47 -8.42 17.54 0.77
N SER A 48 -7.31 18.25 0.90
CA SER A 48 -5.99 17.72 1.28
C SER A 48 -5.85 17.58 2.79
N ALA A 49 -6.53 16.59 3.37
CA ALA A 49 -6.47 16.28 4.80
C ALA A 49 -6.58 14.77 5.02
N GLU A 50 -6.12 14.30 6.18
CA GLU A 50 -6.24 12.91 6.63
C GLU A 50 -7.71 12.44 6.57
N ASP A 51 -8.62 13.23 7.16
CA ASP A 51 -10.06 12.97 7.11
C ASP A 51 -10.70 13.35 5.75
N GLY A 52 -9.92 13.61 4.70
CA GLY A 52 -10.39 14.20 3.44
C GLY A 52 -11.50 13.41 2.74
N ALA A 53 -11.16 12.58 1.77
CA ALA A 53 -12.15 11.82 1.01
C ALA A 53 -12.83 10.73 1.86
N ILE A 54 -12.08 10.11 2.76
CA ILE A 54 -12.50 8.90 3.50
C ILE A 54 -13.72 9.13 4.41
N THR A 55 -13.95 10.37 4.86
CA THR A 55 -15.07 10.74 5.74
C THR A 55 -16.44 10.39 5.18
N VAL A 56 -16.59 10.31 3.84
CA VAL A 56 -17.87 9.94 3.21
C VAL A 56 -18.19 8.45 3.34
N SER A 57 -17.20 7.61 3.65
CA SER A 57 -17.30 6.15 3.58
C SER A 57 -17.88 5.54 4.85
N ASP A 58 -18.90 4.69 4.70
CA ASP A 58 -19.36 3.81 5.76
C ASP A 58 -19.62 2.40 5.23
N ILE A 59 -18.86 1.45 5.76
CA ILE A 59 -19.00 0.02 5.47
C ILE A 59 -19.74 -0.62 6.65
N VAL A 60 -20.90 -1.20 6.37
CA VAL A 60 -21.67 -1.98 7.33
C VAL A 60 -21.34 -3.46 7.12
N LEU A 61 -20.46 -3.99 7.96
CA LEU A 61 -19.92 -5.37 7.86
C LEU A 61 -21.02 -6.41 7.63
N GLY A 62 -20.83 -7.24 6.60
CA GLY A 62 -21.75 -8.31 6.22
C GLY A 62 -23.10 -7.83 5.65
N VAL A 63 -23.31 -6.52 5.47
CA VAL A 63 -24.57 -5.96 4.95
C VAL A 63 -24.36 -5.18 3.65
N GLY A 64 -23.56 -4.11 3.68
CA GLY A 64 -23.45 -3.20 2.54
C GLY A 64 -22.59 -1.96 2.80
N ALA A 65 -22.57 -1.04 1.84
CA ALA A 65 -21.80 0.19 1.90
C ALA A 65 -22.65 1.43 1.58
N ILE A 66 -22.32 2.54 2.23
CA ILE A 66 -23.04 3.82 2.14
C ILE A 66 -22.01 4.93 2.00
N ASN A 67 -22.14 5.76 0.96
CA ASN A 67 -21.49 7.06 0.92
C ASN A 67 -22.53 8.18 1.00
N THR A 68 -22.34 9.08 1.97
CA THR A 68 -23.04 10.38 1.99
C THR A 68 -22.02 11.47 1.68
N GLN A 69 -22.34 12.41 0.78
CA GLN A 69 -21.36 13.40 0.31
C GLN A 69 -22.03 14.70 -0.16
N ALA A 70 -21.26 15.59 -0.81
CA ALA A 70 -21.60 16.97 -1.12
C ALA A 70 -21.68 17.81 0.15
N LEU A 71 -22.85 18.17 0.63
CA LEU A 71 -22.97 18.70 1.98
C LEU A 71 -23.06 17.54 2.98
N TRP A 72 -21.89 17.06 3.39
CA TRP A 72 -21.77 15.96 4.35
C TRP A 72 -22.15 16.39 5.76
N THR A 73 -22.89 15.53 6.48
CA THR A 73 -23.07 15.65 7.92
C THR A 73 -22.90 14.29 8.60
N PRO A 74 -22.27 14.22 9.79
CA PRO A 74 -22.17 12.98 10.55
C PRO A 74 -23.54 12.38 10.90
N SER A 75 -24.55 13.25 11.02
CA SER A 75 -25.94 12.88 11.32
C SER A 75 -26.54 12.04 10.19
N ASN A 76 -26.35 12.49 8.94
CA ASN A 76 -26.84 11.78 7.76
C ASN A 76 -26.19 10.40 7.60
N GLN A 77 -24.86 10.31 7.77
CA GLN A 77 -24.14 9.04 7.70
C GLN A 77 -24.67 8.04 8.74
N ARG A 78 -24.76 8.46 10.01
CA ARG A 78 -25.29 7.61 11.10
C ARG A 78 -26.74 7.20 10.88
N ALA A 79 -27.57 8.09 10.33
CA ALA A 79 -28.98 7.81 10.07
C ALA A 79 -29.11 6.73 8.97
N ALA A 80 -28.40 6.86 7.86
CA ALA A 80 -28.39 5.87 6.79
C ALA A 80 -27.91 4.50 7.30
N THR A 81 -26.84 4.47 8.08
CA THR A 81 -26.30 3.24 8.70
C THR A 81 -27.29 2.57 9.65
N LYS A 82 -28.04 3.37 10.43
CA LYS A 82 -29.11 2.84 11.28
C LYS A 82 -30.22 2.19 10.45
N ARG A 83 -30.58 2.75 9.29
CA ARG A 83 -31.59 2.17 8.39
C ARG A 83 -31.07 0.87 7.76
N MET A 84 -29.83 0.85 7.26
CA MET A 84 -29.22 -0.37 6.71
C MET A 84 -29.15 -1.50 7.74
N LYS A 85 -28.73 -1.21 8.98
CA LYS A 85 -28.73 -2.19 10.09
C LYS A 85 -30.13 -2.65 10.50
N ALA A 86 -31.17 -1.89 10.18
CA ALA A 86 -32.57 -2.29 10.39
C ALA A 86 -33.12 -3.19 9.27
N GLY A 87 -32.36 -3.43 8.19
CA GLY A 87 -32.75 -4.27 7.07
C GLY A 87 -33.47 -3.55 5.94
N ASP A 88 -33.51 -2.22 5.95
CA ASP A 88 -34.04 -1.43 4.84
C ASP A 88 -33.23 -1.67 3.56
N SER A 89 -33.91 -1.71 2.41
CA SER A 89 -33.26 -1.73 1.10
C SER A 89 -32.57 -0.40 0.78
N PRO A 90 -31.61 -0.37 -0.16
CA PRO A 90 -31.01 0.88 -0.65
C PRO A 90 -32.05 1.92 -1.05
N GLU A 91 -33.10 1.56 -1.79
CA GLU A 91 -34.19 2.47 -2.14
C GLU A 91 -34.94 3.00 -0.90
N GLN A 92 -35.24 2.14 0.07
CA GLN A 92 -35.91 2.55 1.30
C GLN A 92 -35.04 3.51 2.11
N ILE A 93 -33.72 3.27 2.17
CA ILE A 93 -32.74 4.16 2.79
C ILE A 93 -32.76 5.51 2.08
N ILE A 94 -32.63 5.54 0.74
CA ILE A 94 -32.64 6.77 -0.05
C ILE A 94 -33.95 7.55 0.18
N GLN A 95 -35.11 6.90 0.07
CA GLN A 95 -36.41 7.55 0.29
C GLN A 95 -36.52 8.15 1.69
N TRP A 96 -36.05 7.41 2.70
CA TRP A 96 -36.04 7.90 4.07
C TRP A 96 -35.11 9.11 4.24
N MET A 97 -33.91 9.06 3.65
CA MET A 97 -32.92 10.14 3.69
C MET A 97 -33.40 11.41 2.97
N VAL A 98 -34.15 11.28 1.87
CA VAL A 98 -34.75 12.43 1.17
C VAL A 98 -35.81 13.12 2.04
N GLN A 99 -36.54 12.37 2.86
CA GLN A 99 -37.62 12.91 3.70
C GLN A 99 -37.13 13.42 5.05
N HIS A 100 -36.11 12.78 5.64
CA HIS A 100 -35.72 12.98 7.03
C HIS A 100 -34.24 13.35 7.22
N GLY A 101 -33.42 13.24 6.18
CA GLY A 101 -32.01 13.65 6.23
C GLY A 101 -31.89 15.16 6.48
N GLU A 102 -30.78 15.56 7.07
CA GLU A 102 -30.42 16.97 7.16
C GLU A 102 -30.12 17.50 5.76
N VAL A 103 -30.81 18.58 5.37
CA VAL A 103 -30.58 19.34 4.12
C VAL A 103 -30.39 18.44 2.88
N PRO A 104 -31.35 17.54 2.58
CA PRO A 104 -31.19 16.51 1.56
C PRO A 104 -31.05 17.09 0.15
N ASP A 105 -31.63 18.26 -0.13
CA ASP A 105 -31.43 18.98 -1.39
C ASP A 105 -29.95 19.29 -1.68
N ASN A 106 -29.11 19.38 -0.65
CA ASN A 106 -27.70 19.74 -0.73
C ASN A 106 -26.77 18.51 -0.63
N ALA A 107 -27.32 17.30 -0.50
CA ALA A 107 -26.56 16.07 -0.29
C ALA A 107 -26.63 15.14 -1.51
N GLN A 108 -25.64 14.25 -1.60
CA GLN A 108 -25.69 13.06 -2.45
C GLN A 108 -25.57 11.81 -1.58
N TYR A 109 -26.29 10.76 -1.96
CA TYR A 109 -26.28 9.48 -1.28
C TYR A 109 -26.13 8.38 -2.31
N VAL A 110 -25.23 7.43 -2.09
CA VAL A 110 -25.14 6.18 -2.84
C VAL A 110 -25.05 5.02 -1.87
N VAL A 111 -25.85 3.98 -2.13
CA VAL A 111 -26.07 2.88 -1.20
C VAL A 111 -26.09 1.57 -1.98
N VAL A 112 -25.41 0.55 -1.45
CA VAL A 112 -25.43 -0.82 -1.96
C VAL A 112 -25.53 -1.79 -0.80
N ASP A 113 -26.18 -2.94 -1.01
CA ASP A 113 -26.19 -4.03 -0.04
C ASP A 113 -26.22 -5.42 -0.68
N LEU A 114 -26.00 -6.44 0.14
CA LEU A 114 -26.22 -7.85 -0.17
C LEU A 114 -27.43 -8.37 0.60
N ASN A 115 -28.56 -8.49 -0.07
CA ASN A 115 -29.78 -9.07 0.50
C ASN A 115 -29.80 -10.59 0.31
N GLY A 116 -29.22 -11.32 1.26
CA GLY A 116 -29.09 -12.77 1.15
C GLY A 116 -28.26 -13.19 -0.07
N GLY A 117 -27.21 -12.41 -0.39
CA GLY A 117 -26.33 -12.60 -1.55
C GLY A 117 -26.79 -11.90 -2.84
N ALA A 118 -28.04 -11.41 -2.92
CA ALA A 118 -28.52 -10.64 -4.06
C ALA A 118 -28.19 -9.15 -3.88
N PRO A 119 -27.44 -8.52 -4.81
CA PRO A 119 -27.08 -7.11 -4.68
C PRO A 119 -28.29 -6.21 -4.93
N ARG A 120 -28.39 -5.12 -4.19
CA ARG A 120 -29.32 -4.01 -4.46
C ARG A 120 -28.54 -2.70 -4.43
N THR A 121 -28.97 -1.71 -5.22
CA THR A 121 -28.25 -0.44 -5.38
C THR A 121 -29.22 0.72 -5.50
N ALA A 122 -28.91 1.86 -4.88
CA ALA A 122 -29.70 3.08 -5.04
C ALA A 122 -28.81 4.32 -4.92
N GLY A 123 -29.22 5.40 -5.59
CA GLY A 123 -28.51 6.67 -5.59
C GLY A 123 -29.47 7.85 -5.56
N TYR A 124 -28.99 8.98 -5.05
CA TYR A 124 -29.71 10.25 -5.04
C TYR A 124 -28.74 11.42 -5.17
N THR A 125 -29.17 12.46 -5.89
CA THR A 125 -28.46 13.73 -5.96
C THR A 125 -29.45 14.87 -5.75
N GLY A 126 -29.26 15.62 -4.67
CA GLY A 126 -30.09 16.75 -4.33
C GLY A 126 -30.05 17.87 -5.37
N VAL A 127 -31.17 18.56 -5.52
CA VAL A 127 -31.35 19.61 -6.53
C VAL A 127 -30.43 20.82 -6.32
N LYS A 128 -30.01 21.09 -5.08
CA LYS A 128 -29.10 22.18 -4.68
C LYS A 128 -27.63 21.76 -4.53
N VAL A 129 -27.30 20.49 -4.78
CA VAL A 129 -25.89 20.08 -4.95
C VAL A 129 -25.28 20.92 -6.07
N PHE A 130 -24.06 21.40 -5.91
CA PHE A 130 -23.42 22.25 -6.92
C PHE A 130 -23.16 21.50 -8.23
N ASP A 131 -23.19 22.25 -9.33
CA ASP A 131 -23.20 21.71 -10.69
C ASP A 131 -21.85 21.17 -11.18
N GLU A 132 -21.95 20.53 -12.35
CA GLU A 132 -21.25 19.33 -12.76
C GLU A 132 -21.33 18.22 -11.72
N LYS A 133 -22.56 17.69 -11.59
CA LYS A 133 -22.94 16.59 -10.70
C LYS A 133 -23.59 15.44 -11.47
N LEU A 134 -23.39 14.23 -10.97
CA LEU A 134 -24.02 13.01 -11.48
C LEU A 134 -24.06 11.96 -10.37
N HIS A 135 -25.06 11.07 -10.41
CA HIS A 135 -24.97 9.75 -9.81
C HIS A 135 -25.39 8.70 -10.84
N LEU A 136 -24.85 7.50 -10.72
CA LEU A 136 -25.17 6.33 -11.53
C LEU A 136 -25.32 5.12 -10.60
N THR A 137 -26.15 4.17 -11.01
CA THR A 137 -26.37 2.90 -10.30
C THR A 137 -26.28 1.75 -11.29
N GLY A 138 -25.54 0.71 -10.93
CA GLY A 138 -25.46 -0.53 -11.69
C GLY A 138 -25.99 -1.72 -10.89
N ALA A 139 -25.66 -2.92 -11.36
CA ALA A 139 -26.17 -4.16 -10.75
C ALA A 139 -25.70 -4.37 -9.30
N ASN A 140 -24.46 -3.98 -8.99
CA ASN A 140 -23.83 -4.21 -7.69
C ASN A 140 -22.95 -3.04 -7.21
N TYR A 141 -23.11 -1.86 -7.83
CA TYR A 141 -22.39 -0.64 -7.48
C TYR A 141 -23.27 0.60 -7.60
N ALA A 142 -22.88 1.68 -6.93
CA ALA A 142 -23.44 3.01 -7.11
C ALA A 142 -22.33 4.07 -7.00
N ILE A 143 -22.36 5.07 -7.88
CA ILE A 143 -21.32 6.09 -8.03
C ILE A 143 -21.97 7.47 -7.93
N ALA A 144 -21.35 8.42 -7.24
CA ALA A 144 -21.79 9.80 -7.23
C ALA A 144 -20.62 10.78 -7.30
N GLY A 145 -20.85 11.92 -7.94
CA GLY A 145 -19.91 13.03 -8.01
C GLY A 145 -20.60 14.39 -8.03
N ASN A 146 -19.92 15.39 -7.50
CA ASN A 146 -20.31 16.80 -7.62
C ASN A 146 -19.09 17.70 -7.81
N ILE A 147 -19.32 18.81 -8.52
CA ILE A 147 -18.35 19.86 -8.85
C ILE A 147 -17.12 19.30 -9.56
N LEU A 148 -17.47 18.44 -10.51
CA LEU A 148 -16.56 17.72 -11.39
C LEU A 148 -16.05 18.66 -12.49
N LEU A 149 -14.94 18.31 -13.13
CA LEU A 149 -14.58 18.95 -14.41
C LEU A 149 -15.66 18.72 -15.48
N SER A 150 -16.20 17.51 -15.50
CA SER A 150 -17.31 17.11 -16.36
C SER A 150 -17.95 15.82 -15.83
N LYS A 151 -19.15 15.50 -16.31
CA LYS A 151 -19.82 14.23 -16.03
C LYS A 151 -19.05 12.99 -16.52
N GLU A 152 -18.08 13.16 -17.43
CA GLU A 152 -17.24 12.06 -17.90
C GLU A 152 -16.37 11.48 -16.79
N VAL A 153 -16.06 12.24 -15.73
CA VAL A 153 -15.37 11.69 -14.55
C VAL A 153 -16.11 10.48 -13.98
N ILE A 154 -17.44 10.59 -13.82
CA ILE A 154 -18.28 9.51 -13.26
C ILE A 154 -18.54 8.40 -14.28
N ARG A 155 -18.67 8.73 -15.56
CA ARG A 155 -18.85 7.74 -16.63
C ARG A 155 -17.60 6.89 -16.86
N ASP A 156 -16.42 7.50 -16.74
CA ASP A 156 -15.15 6.80 -16.90
C ASP A 156 -14.84 5.94 -15.65
N MET A 157 -15.25 6.38 -14.44
CA MET A 157 -15.25 5.51 -13.26
C MET A 157 -16.10 4.25 -13.49
N GLU A 158 -17.34 4.43 -13.97
CA GLU A 158 -18.24 3.31 -14.26
C GLU A 158 -17.65 2.37 -15.32
N THR A 159 -17.14 2.94 -16.42
CA THR A 159 -16.56 2.17 -17.52
C THR A 159 -15.38 1.34 -17.04
N ALA A 160 -14.47 1.93 -16.27
CA ALA A 160 -13.31 1.21 -15.73
C ALA A 160 -13.73 0.12 -14.73
N PHE A 161 -14.68 0.40 -13.83
CA PHE A 161 -15.21 -0.61 -12.89
C PHE A 161 -15.79 -1.83 -13.62
N LEU A 162 -16.57 -1.59 -14.68
CA LEU A 162 -17.23 -2.63 -15.46
C LEU A 162 -16.28 -3.44 -16.35
N GLN A 163 -15.20 -2.82 -16.83
CA GLN A 163 -14.25 -3.46 -17.75
C GLN A 163 -13.11 -4.19 -17.05
N THR A 164 -12.88 -3.92 -15.77
CA THR A 164 -11.83 -4.58 -14.99
C THR A 164 -12.30 -5.93 -14.46
N GLU A 165 -11.54 -6.97 -14.79
CA GLU A 165 -11.64 -8.28 -14.15
C GLU A 165 -10.82 -8.31 -12.86
N GLY A 166 -11.12 -9.25 -11.96
CA GLY A 166 -10.40 -9.42 -10.69
C GLY A 166 -11.30 -9.19 -9.47
N SER A 167 -10.65 -8.95 -8.34
CA SER A 167 -11.29 -8.75 -7.04
C SER A 167 -12.14 -7.49 -7.00
N LEU A 168 -13.01 -7.36 -5.99
CA LEU A 168 -13.74 -6.11 -5.76
C LEU A 168 -12.78 -4.91 -5.60
N ALA A 169 -11.64 -5.13 -4.94
CA ALA A 169 -10.61 -4.12 -4.76
C ALA A 169 -9.99 -3.66 -6.09
N ASP A 170 -9.69 -4.60 -7.00
CA ASP A 170 -9.15 -4.28 -8.34
C ASP A 170 -10.12 -3.39 -9.13
N LYS A 171 -11.42 -3.72 -9.09
CA LYS A 171 -12.46 -2.97 -9.78
C LYS A 171 -12.65 -1.57 -9.19
N LEU A 172 -12.64 -1.45 -7.85
CA LEU A 172 -12.71 -0.16 -7.16
C LEU A 172 -11.49 0.72 -7.46
N MET A 173 -10.30 0.13 -7.50
CA MET A 173 -9.09 0.85 -7.87
C MET A 173 -9.10 1.29 -9.32
N ALA A 174 -9.55 0.43 -10.23
CA ALA A 174 -9.76 0.78 -11.63
C ALA A 174 -10.79 1.92 -11.80
N ALA A 175 -11.88 1.92 -11.02
CA ALA A 175 -12.84 3.02 -11.03
C ALA A 175 -12.15 4.37 -10.70
N LEU A 176 -11.32 4.42 -9.66
CA LEU A 176 -10.55 5.62 -9.33
C LEU A 176 -9.57 6.01 -10.45
N GLN A 177 -8.87 5.04 -11.05
CA GLN A 177 -8.03 5.31 -12.24
C GLN A 177 -8.85 5.87 -13.41
N GLY A 178 -10.09 5.41 -13.59
CA GLY A 178 -11.05 5.93 -14.54
C GLY A 178 -11.38 7.41 -14.28
N ALA A 179 -11.47 7.86 -13.03
CA ALA A 179 -11.66 9.28 -12.73
C ALA A 179 -10.40 10.13 -13.00
N LYS A 180 -9.21 9.55 -12.85
CA LYS A 180 -7.93 10.26 -12.73
C LYS A 180 -7.61 11.15 -13.93
N ARG A 181 -7.75 12.46 -13.73
CA ARG A 181 -7.32 13.53 -14.64
C ARG A 181 -7.25 14.85 -13.86
N PRO A 182 -6.39 15.79 -14.26
CA PRO A 182 -6.35 17.11 -13.64
C PRO A 182 -7.73 17.74 -13.56
N GLY A 183 -8.14 18.13 -12.35
CA GLY A 183 -9.45 18.73 -12.10
C GLY A 183 -10.63 17.76 -12.03
N ALA A 184 -10.43 16.43 -11.92
CA ALA A 184 -11.54 15.49 -11.69
C ALA A 184 -12.49 16.00 -10.59
N ASP A 185 -11.94 16.46 -9.47
CA ASP A 185 -12.52 17.52 -8.65
C ASP A 185 -12.02 18.88 -9.15
N SER A 186 -12.92 19.71 -9.67
CA SER A 186 -12.54 20.91 -10.43
C SER A 186 -11.73 21.93 -9.64
N ARG A 187 -11.76 21.87 -8.30
CA ARG A 187 -10.92 22.72 -7.42
C ARG A 187 -9.43 22.44 -7.59
N CYS A 188 -9.07 21.19 -7.88
CA CYS A 188 -7.68 20.73 -7.99
C CYS A 188 -7.08 20.92 -9.39
N LEU A 189 -7.84 21.52 -10.32
CA LEU A 189 -7.39 21.78 -11.68
C LEU A 189 -6.13 22.65 -11.73
N ARG A 190 -6.02 23.65 -10.83
CA ARG A 190 -4.87 24.57 -10.79
C ARG A 190 -3.60 23.90 -10.30
N ASP A 191 -3.75 22.88 -9.47
CA ASP A 191 -2.63 22.11 -8.92
C ASP A 191 -2.19 20.99 -9.88
N GLY A 192 -2.91 20.80 -11.00
CA GLY A 192 -2.58 19.81 -12.02
C GLY A 192 -2.88 18.37 -11.60
N VAL A 193 -3.68 18.17 -10.54
CA VAL A 193 -4.01 16.85 -9.97
C VAL A 193 -5.51 16.59 -9.99
N SER A 194 -5.90 15.33 -9.84
CA SER A 194 -7.30 14.91 -9.81
C SER A 194 -8.03 15.34 -8.54
N SER A 195 -7.29 15.36 -7.42
CA SER A 195 -7.80 15.45 -6.06
C SER A 195 -6.67 15.82 -5.10
N GLY A 196 -7.01 16.10 -3.83
CA GLY A 196 -6.10 16.36 -2.72
C GLY A 196 -6.02 15.20 -1.72
N SER A 197 -6.97 14.27 -1.77
CA SER A 197 -6.95 12.99 -1.06
C SER A 197 -7.76 11.93 -1.81
N ALA A 198 -7.41 10.66 -1.58
CA ALA A 198 -8.09 9.50 -2.14
C ALA A 198 -8.05 8.32 -1.16
N TYR A 199 -9.06 7.45 -1.20
CA TYR A 199 -9.14 6.28 -0.34
C TYR A 199 -9.72 5.07 -1.07
N ILE A 200 -9.40 3.87 -0.55
CA ILE A 200 -10.08 2.62 -0.88
C ILE A 200 -10.25 1.79 0.39
N ARG A 201 -11.45 1.25 0.60
CA ARG A 201 -11.82 0.41 1.72
C ARG A 201 -12.57 -0.81 1.21
N VAL A 202 -12.15 -2.00 1.59
CA VAL A 202 -12.86 -3.26 1.28
C VAL A 202 -12.87 -4.13 2.53
N ALA A 203 -14.07 -4.56 2.90
CA ALA A 203 -14.30 -5.53 3.95
C ALA A 203 -14.49 -6.93 3.35
N ASP A 204 -13.76 -7.89 3.92
CA ASP A 204 -13.98 -9.32 3.71
C ASP A 204 -15.07 -9.82 4.68
N PRO A 205 -15.83 -10.89 4.35
CA PRO A 205 -16.81 -11.46 5.27
C PRO A 205 -16.28 -11.88 6.65
N SER A 206 -14.96 -12.09 6.78
CA SER A 206 -14.29 -12.40 8.05
C SER A 206 -13.96 -11.17 8.91
N ASP A 207 -14.05 -9.95 8.38
CA ASP A 207 -13.77 -8.73 9.13
C ASP A 207 -14.80 -8.52 10.25
N THR A 208 -14.32 -8.24 11.46
CA THR A 208 -15.16 -8.00 12.64
C THR A 208 -15.08 -6.56 13.16
N ASN A 209 -14.23 -5.72 12.58
CA ASN A 209 -14.06 -4.31 12.95
C ASN A 209 -13.94 -3.43 11.70
N ASN A 210 -14.83 -2.45 11.58
CA ASN A 210 -14.88 -1.49 10.46
C ASN A 210 -14.35 -0.09 10.82
N GLU A 211 -13.71 0.06 11.97
CA GLU A 211 -12.93 1.25 12.30
C GLU A 211 -11.81 1.45 11.26
N HIS A 212 -11.43 2.71 11.05
CA HIS A 212 -10.39 3.06 10.10
C HIS A 212 -9.08 2.29 10.39
N GLY A 213 -8.53 1.66 9.34
CA GLY A 213 -7.30 0.87 9.42
C GLY A 213 -7.48 -0.54 9.99
N LYS A 214 -8.72 -1.03 10.12
CA LYS A 214 -9.03 -2.36 10.67
C LYS A 214 -9.62 -3.35 9.67
N LEU A 215 -10.04 -2.88 8.50
CA LEU A 215 -10.55 -3.75 7.43
C LEU A 215 -9.41 -4.50 6.73
N SER A 216 -9.77 -5.57 6.02
CA SER A 216 -8.85 -6.35 5.18
C SER A 216 -8.12 -5.50 4.14
N LEU A 217 -8.75 -4.44 3.64
CA LEU A 217 -8.15 -3.37 2.86
C LEU A 217 -8.69 -2.02 3.35
N ASP A 218 -7.82 -1.14 3.84
CA ASP A 218 -8.18 0.22 4.27
C ASP A 218 -6.97 1.15 4.01
N LEU A 219 -6.96 1.80 2.85
CA LEU A 219 -5.92 2.74 2.43
C LEU A 219 -6.49 4.15 2.29
N ASN A 220 -5.70 5.13 2.71
CA ASN A 220 -6.06 6.53 2.68
C ASN A 220 -4.81 7.37 2.45
N VAL A 221 -4.81 8.20 1.40
CA VAL A 221 -3.68 9.06 1.03
C VAL A 221 -4.14 10.50 0.85
N TRP A 222 -3.29 11.45 1.22
CA TRP A 222 -3.58 12.88 1.09
C TRP A 222 -2.32 13.72 0.90
N ILE A 223 -2.48 14.85 0.21
CA ILE A 223 -1.41 15.83 0.02
C ILE A 223 -1.06 16.46 1.37
N THR A 224 0.22 16.43 1.74
CA THR A 224 0.73 17.00 3.00
C THR A 224 1.54 18.28 2.76
N THR A 225 2.66 18.18 2.04
CA THR A 225 3.60 19.29 1.83
C THR A 225 3.96 19.51 0.36
N ASN A 226 4.20 18.44 -0.40
CA ASN A 226 4.43 18.48 -1.83
C ASN A 226 3.19 17.99 -2.59
N VAL A 227 2.84 18.66 -3.69
CA VAL A 227 1.75 18.22 -4.57
C VAL A 227 2.17 16.92 -5.26
N PHE A 228 1.32 15.90 -5.16
CA PHE A 228 1.39 14.64 -5.89
C PHE A 228 -0.01 14.22 -6.30
N GLU A 229 -0.14 13.32 -7.27
CA GLU A 229 -1.43 12.76 -7.69
C GLU A 229 -1.92 11.71 -6.68
N PRO A 230 -2.98 11.95 -5.88
CA PRO A 230 -3.38 11.02 -4.82
C PRO A 230 -3.82 9.66 -5.34
N ILE A 231 -4.44 9.58 -6.53
CA ILE A 231 -4.87 8.29 -7.08
C ILE A 231 -3.66 7.42 -7.47
N ASP A 232 -2.54 8.02 -7.91
CA ASP A 232 -1.30 7.30 -8.18
C ASP A 232 -0.61 6.84 -6.89
N ALA A 233 -0.60 7.67 -5.85
CA ALA A 233 -0.09 7.28 -4.54
C ALA A 233 -0.90 6.13 -3.93
N LEU A 234 -2.23 6.19 -4.04
CA LEU A 234 -3.12 5.14 -3.58
C LEU A 234 -2.90 3.83 -4.35
N GLN A 235 -2.78 3.90 -5.68
CA GLN A 235 -2.44 2.73 -6.51
C GLN A 235 -1.11 2.11 -6.07
N LYS A 236 -0.09 2.94 -5.79
CA LYS A 236 1.20 2.46 -5.32
C LYS A 236 1.09 1.73 -3.99
N GLU A 237 0.29 2.23 -3.05
CA GLU A 237 0.02 1.54 -1.79
C GLU A 237 -0.75 0.23 -2.03
N TYR A 238 -1.78 0.27 -2.87
CA TYR A 238 -2.58 -0.91 -3.24
C TYR A 238 -1.73 -2.02 -3.87
N ASP A 239 -0.87 -1.67 -4.83
CA ASP A 239 0.03 -2.61 -5.49
C ASP A 239 1.01 -3.27 -4.51
N ASN A 240 1.28 -2.64 -3.36
CA ASN A 240 2.12 -3.20 -2.30
C ASN A 240 1.36 -4.16 -1.36
N LEU A 241 0.02 -4.11 -1.30
CA LEU A 241 -0.78 -4.95 -0.40
C LEU A 241 -0.81 -6.42 -0.81
N GLY A 242 -0.66 -6.70 -2.10
CA GLY A 242 -0.57 -8.07 -2.66
C GLY A 242 0.86 -8.64 -2.70
N GLN A 243 1.83 -7.93 -2.16
CA GLN A 243 3.22 -8.35 -2.20
C GLN A 243 3.67 -8.77 -0.79
N CYS A 244 3.28 -9.99 -0.42
CA CYS A 244 3.89 -10.66 0.71
C CYS A 244 5.11 -11.45 0.22
N VAL A 245 6.23 -11.26 0.89
CA VAL A 245 7.46 -12.00 0.67
C VAL A 245 7.38 -13.29 1.48
N GLU A 246 7.45 -14.45 0.81
CA GLU A 246 7.57 -15.73 1.54
C GLU A 246 8.89 -15.75 2.30
N VAL A 247 8.79 -15.97 3.61
CA VAL A 247 9.89 -16.34 4.49
C VAL A 247 9.78 -17.81 4.87
N SER A 248 10.92 -18.50 4.90
CA SER A 248 11.02 -19.90 5.29
C SER A 248 11.98 -20.04 6.45
N LEU A 249 11.49 -20.53 7.58
CA LEU A 249 12.29 -20.91 8.74
C LEU A 249 12.58 -22.40 8.69
N ALA A 250 13.85 -22.77 8.61
CA ALA A 250 14.32 -24.11 8.95
C ALA A 250 14.90 -24.07 10.37
N LEU A 251 14.34 -24.86 11.28
CA LEU A 251 14.76 -24.94 12.67
C LEU A 251 15.05 -26.40 13.02
N LYS A 252 16.26 -26.64 13.53
CA LYS A 252 16.63 -27.86 14.23
C LYS A 252 16.81 -27.52 15.71
N THR A 253 16.06 -28.14 16.61
CA THR A 253 16.28 -27.96 18.06
C THR A 253 17.47 -28.81 18.51
N ASP A 254 17.84 -28.68 19.78
CA ASP A 254 18.65 -29.67 20.46
C ASP A 254 17.78 -30.85 20.93
N ASN A 255 18.26 -31.65 21.88
CA ASN A 255 17.52 -32.81 22.40
C ASN A 255 16.27 -32.42 23.23
N TYR A 256 16.00 -31.13 23.46
CA TYR A 256 14.88 -30.63 24.26
C TYR A 256 13.96 -29.68 23.45
N PRO A 257 13.29 -30.17 22.40
CA PRO A 257 12.46 -29.35 21.50
C PRO A 257 11.31 -28.58 22.18
N THR A 258 10.90 -29.01 23.37
CA THR A 258 9.81 -28.37 24.13
C THR A 258 10.19 -26.99 24.68
N GLU A 259 11.48 -26.70 24.78
CA GLU A 259 12.01 -25.46 25.38
C GLU A 259 12.18 -24.34 24.34
N THR A 260 12.23 -24.72 23.05
CA THR A 260 12.43 -23.79 21.94
C THR A 260 11.13 -23.15 21.46
N SER A 261 11.12 -21.82 21.35
CA SER A 261 10.06 -21.04 20.70
C SER A 261 10.62 -19.89 19.87
N TRP A 262 9.82 -19.34 18.96
CA TRP A 262 10.21 -18.19 18.14
C TRP A 262 9.03 -17.27 17.82
N GLU A 263 9.35 -16.02 17.52
CA GLU A 263 8.43 -14.97 17.09
C GLU A 263 9.06 -14.17 15.95
N ILE A 264 8.23 -13.69 15.03
CA ILE A 264 8.56 -12.59 14.12
C ILE A 264 7.73 -11.39 14.56
N GLN A 265 8.41 -10.28 14.81
CA GLN A 265 7.81 -9.03 15.25
C GLN A 265 7.97 -7.96 14.16
N ASP A 266 6.95 -7.14 13.94
CA ASP A 266 7.03 -5.98 13.05
C ASP A 266 7.76 -4.79 13.72
N LYS A 267 7.86 -3.65 13.00
CA LYS A 267 8.48 -2.41 13.50
C LYS A 267 7.89 -1.89 14.81
N ASP A 268 6.63 -2.21 15.11
CA ASP A 268 5.91 -1.78 16.31
C ASP A 268 5.97 -2.85 17.41
N ARG A 269 6.79 -3.89 17.24
CA ARG A 269 6.96 -5.06 18.11
C ARG A 269 5.71 -5.94 18.23
N LYS A 270 4.76 -5.81 17.30
CA LYS A 270 3.60 -6.71 17.26
C LYS A 270 4.03 -8.04 16.66
N VAL A 271 3.64 -9.14 17.32
CA VAL A 271 3.90 -10.50 16.83
C VAL A 271 3.04 -10.77 15.60
N VAL A 272 3.68 -10.98 14.44
CA VAL A 272 3.04 -11.27 13.16
C VAL A 272 3.13 -12.75 12.76
N ALA A 273 4.05 -13.49 13.38
CA ALA A 273 4.14 -14.94 13.30
C ALA A 273 4.85 -15.50 14.53
N SER A 274 4.54 -16.73 14.93
CA SER A 274 5.20 -17.41 16.05
C SER A 274 5.12 -18.92 15.93
N GLY A 275 5.93 -19.62 16.72
CA GLY A 275 5.88 -21.08 16.84
C GLY A 275 6.63 -21.61 18.07
N GLY A 276 6.33 -22.84 18.43
CA GLY A 276 6.78 -23.52 19.65
C GLY A 276 5.62 -23.76 20.61
N SER A 277 5.79 -24.53 21.68
CA SER A 277 6.82 -25.55 21.93
C SER A 277 6.72 -26.72 20.94
N TYR A 278 7.77 -27.52 20.79
CA TYR A 278 7.79 -28.64 19.83
C TYR A 278 7.95 -30.01 20.50
N ASN A 279 7.53 -31.05 19.79
CA ASN A 279 7.73 -32.46 20.16
C ASN A 279 8.66 -33.21 19.19
N LYS A 280 9.30 -32.49 18.28
CA LYS A 280 10.18 -33.01 17.23
C LYS A 280 11.34 -32.04 17.02
N GLU A 281 12.47 -32.57 16.60
CA GLU A 281 13.71 -31.78 16.47
C GLU A 281 13.79 -30.98 15.18
N LEU A 282 13.09 -31.37 14.11
CA LEU A 282 13.14 -30.68 12.81
C LEU A 282 11.80 -30.01 12.48
N ILE A 283 11.86 -28.70 12.29
CA ILE A 283 10.73 -27.84 11.99
C ILE A 283 11.03 -27.05 10.72
N THR A 284 10.03 -26.97 9.85
CA THR A 284 10.05 -26.05 8.70
C THR A 284 8.75 -25.27 8.71
N VAL A 285 8.84 -23.94 8.70
CA VAL A 285 7.70 -23.04 8.67
C VAL A 285 7.84 -22.10 7.51
N LYS A 286 6.79 -21.97 6.71
CA LYS A 286 6.67 -20.94 5.69
C LYS A 286 5.66 -19.92 6.15
N LYS A 287 5.97 -18.64 5.97
CA LYS A 287 5.06 -17.55 6.27
C LYS A 287 5.14 -16.49 5.19
N CYS A 288 3.99 -15.95 4.79
CA CYS A 288 3.97 -14.75 3.96
C CYS A 288 3.92 -13.53 4.86
N LEU A 289 4.85 -12.59 4.64
CA LEU A 289 4.94 -11.33 5.38
C LEU A 289 5.01 -10.17 4.39
N PRO A 290 4.28 -9.05 4.61
CA PRO A 290 4.42 -7.86 3.77
C PRO A 290 5.88 -7.34 3.70
N SER A 291 6.21 -6.53 2.70
CA SER A 291 7.47 -5.78 2.75
C SER A 291 7.52 -4.89 3.99
N GLY A 292 8.67 -4.82 4.64
CA GLY A 292 8.83 -4.05 5.86
C GLY A 292 10.03 -4.50 6.69
N GLU A 293 10.18 -3.85 7.84
CA GLU A 293 11.21 -4.14 8.84
C GLU A 293 10.64 -5.08 9.91
N TYR A 294 11.40 -6.12 10.22
CA TYR A 294 11.02 -7.17 11.16
C TYR A 294 12.17 -7.52 12.09
N THR A 295 11.84 -8.17 13.20
CA THR A 295 12.82 -8.82 14.08
C THR A 295 12.44 -10.28 14.25
N PHE A 296 13.35 -11.18 13.91
CA PHE A 296 13.24 -12.59 14.28
C PHE A 296 13.76 -12.77 15.71
N VAL A 297 12.94 -13.39 16.57
CA VAL A 297 13.26 -13.67 17.97
C VAL A 297 13.18 -15.18 18.17
N ILE A 298 14.25 -15.79 18.66
CA ILE A 298 14.24 -17.18 19.11
C ILE A 298 14.51 -17.23 20.61
N LYS A 299 13.85 -18.13 21.31
CA LYS A 299 13.87 -18.25 22.78
C LYS A 299 14.05 -19.69 23.19
N ASP A 300 14.75 -19.86 24.31
CA ASP A 300 14.95 -21.12 25.01
C ASP A 300 14.67 -20.92 26.51
N THR A 301 13.78 -21.73 27.08
CA THR A 301 13.32 -21.52 28.46
C THR A 301 14.34 -21.96 29.52
N TYR A 302 15.24 -22.89 29.18
CA TYR A 302 16.21 -23.45 30.14
C TYR A 302 17.53 -22.66 30.15
N GLY A 303 17.84 -21.94 29.07
CA GLY A 303 18.90 -20.95 28.99
C GLY A 303 20.25 -21.50 28.55
N ASP A 304 20.28 -22.73 28.03
CA ASP A 304 21.42 -23.35 27.36
C ASP A 304 21.32 -23.26 25.83
N GLY A 305 20.19 -22.76 25.32
CA GLY A 305 19.98 -22.52 23.90
C GLY A 305 19.76 -23.81 23.12
N ILE A 306 19.83 -23.73 21.79
CA ILE A 306 19.55 -24.89 20.94
C ILE A 306 20.83 -25.58 20.45
N CYS A 307 21.98 -25.32 21.09
CA CYS A 307 23.25 -25.91 20.67
C CYS A 307 24.18 -26.42 21.77
N CYS A 308 25.02 -27.32 21.27
CA CYS A 308 26.40 -27.59 21.57
C CYS A 308 26.61 -28.76 22.53
N ARG A 309 26.13 -28.67 23.77
CA ARG A 309 26.33 -29.75 24.75
C ARG A 309 25.22 -30.81 24.73
N TYR A 310 23.99 -30.39 24.46
CA TYR A 310 22.79 -31.24 24.56
C TYR A 310 22.09 -31.44 23.22
N GLY A 311 22.81 -31.27 22.11
CA GLY A 311 22.29 -31.40 20.76
C GLY A 311 22.83 -30.29 19.87
N ASN A 312 22.98 -30.56 18.58
CA ASN A 312 23.46 -29.59 17.60
C ASN A 312 22.28 -29.09 16.76
N GLY A 313 21.50 -28.19 17.36
CA GLY A 313 20.43 -27.45 16.70
C GLY A 313 20.93 -26.17 16.04
N TYR A 314 20.07 -25.60 15.19
CA TYR A 314 20.30 -24.35 14.47
C TYR A 314 18.97 -23.79 13.97
N TYR A 315 18.95 -22.51 13.64
CA TYR A 315 17.87 -21.94 12.81
C TYR A 315 18.44 -21.23 11.60
N LYS A 316 17.65 -21.19 10.53
CA LYS A 316 17.91 -20.42 9.32
C LYS A 316 16.60 -19.89 8.76
N LEU A 317 16.46 -18.57 8.76
CA LEU A 317 15.35 -17.85 8.13
C LEU A 317 15.80 -17.36 6.75
N THR A 318 15.05 -17.70 5.70
CA THR A 318 15.37 -17.34 4.32
C THR A 318 14.19 -16.71 3.60
N SER A 319 14.47 -15.99 2.53
CA SER A 319 13.48 -15.52 1.56
C SER A 319 14.12 -15.45 0.18
N GLY A 320 13.47 -15.99 -0.86
CA GLY A 320 13.99 -15.97 -2.23
C GLY A 320 15.40 -16.55 -2.38
N GLY A 321 15.81 -17.46 -1.49
CA GLY A 321 17.19 -18.00 -1.42
C GLY A 321 18.19 -17.15 -0.62
N ARG A 322 17.86 -15.91 -0.25
CA ARG A 322 18.66 -15.05 0.63
C ARG A 322 18.50 -15.50 2.09
N THR A 323 19.58 -15.51 2.86
CA THR A 323 19.52 -15.75 4.31
C THR A 323 19.24 -14.42 5.03
N LEU A 324 18.17 -14.37 5.81
CA LEU A 324 17.70 -13.20 6.57
C LEU A 324 18.23 -13.22 8.01
N ALA A 325 18.21 -14.40 8.63
CA ALA A 325 18.74 -14.62 9.97
C ALA A 325 19.21 -16.08 10.09
N SER A 326 20.24 -16.34 10.88
CA SER A 326 20.69 -17.69 11.17
C SER A 326 21.53 -17.73 12.44
N GLY A 327 21.41 -18.80 13.21
CA GLY A 327 22.11 -18.93 14.48
C GLY A 327 21.78 -20.24 15.18
N GLY A 328 22.01 -20.27 16.49
CA GLY A 328 21.76 -21.44 17.32
C GLY A 328 22.53 -21.45 18.65
N SER A 329 23.59 -20.66 18.76
CA SER A 329 24.38 -20.51 20.00
C SER A 329 23.94 -19.27 20.78
N PHE A 330 22.92 -19.42 21.61
CA PHE A 330 22.45 -18.38 22.53
C PHE A 330 22.13 -19.00 23.89
N ARG A 331 21.84 -18.16 24.90
CA ARG A 331 21.36 -18.65 26.20
C ARG A 331 19.84 -18.71 26.21
N TYR A 332 19.18 -17.67 26.68
CA TYR A 332 17.72 -17.62 26.76
C TYR A 332 17.04 -17.09 25.49
N SER A 333 17.73 -16.24 24.73
CA SER A 333 17.16 -15.68 23.49
C SER A 333 18.22 -15.09 22.57
N GLU A 334 17.90 -15.03 21.28
CA GLU A 334 18.61 -14.27 20.27
C GLU A 334 17.61 -13.48 19.41
N GLN A 335 18.02 -12.30 18.95
CA GLN A 335 17.21 -11.44 18.10
C GLN A 335 18.02 -10.99 16.89
N THR A 336 17.42 -11.04 15.71
CA THR A 336 18.04 -10.59 14.47
C THR A 336 17.05 -9.72 13.68
N PRO A 337 17.35 -8.43 13.49
CA PRO A 337 16.59 -7.57 12.59
C PRO A 337 16.76 -8.03 11.14
N PHE A 338 15.68 -7.97 10.36
CA PHE A 338 15.73 -8.22 8.92
C PHE A 338 14.69 -7.38 8.19
N SER A 339 14.98 -7.04 6.94
CA SER A 339 14.06 -6.34 6.06
C SER A 339 13.57 -7.25 4.94
N LEU A 340 12.29 -7.12 4.60
CA LEU A 340 11.68 -7.73 3.45
C LEU A 340 11.35 -6.64 2.44
N GLN A 341 11.83 -6.83 1.21
CA GLN A 341 11.48 -5.96 0.09
C GLN A 341 10.92 -6.84 -1.00
N ASN A 342 9.83 -6.37 -1.60
CA ASN A 342 9.24 -7.07 -2.70
C ASN A 342 10.00 -6.80 -3.99
N SER A 343 10.37 -7.88 -4.66
CA SER A 343 11.12 -7.83 -5.92
C SER A 343 10.22 -7.52 -7.13
N LYS A 344 8.93 -7.18 -6.95
CA LYS A 344 8.01 -6.85 -8.05
C LYS A 344 8.05 -5.38 -8.48
N ASN A 345 8.65 -4.48 -7.69
CA ASN A 345 9.02 -3.13 -8.14
C ASN A 345 10.37 -3.10 -8.90
N LEU A 346 10.78 -4.25 -9.44
CA LEU A 346 11.82 -4.35 -10.46
C LEU A 346 11.22 -4.47 -11.87
N THR A 347 10.13 -3.76 -12.15
CA THR A 347 10.04 -3.09 -13.46
C THR A 347 11.08 -1.99 -13.47
N LEU A 348 12.35 -2.40 -13.65
CA LEU A 348 13.35 -1.52 -14.23
C LEU A 348 12.70 -0.97 -15.50
N ASP A 349 12.66 0.35 -15.63
CA ASP A 349 12.17 1.02 -16.82
C ASP A 349 12.98 0.51 -18.03
N MET A 350 12.46 -0.54 -18.69
CA MET A 350 13.08 -1.26 -19.81
C MET A 350 13.13 -0.40 -21.09
N LYS A 351 12.87 0.92 -21.00
CA LYS A 351 12.85 1.82 -22.15
C LYS A 351 14.18 2.53 -22.41
N ASN A 352 15.16 2.42 -21.53
CA ASN A 352 16.48 3.06 -21.73
C ASN A 352 17.64 2.06 -21.74
N GLU A 353 17.60 1.08 -22.63
CA GLU A 353 18.82 0.36 -23.04
C GLU A 353 19.62 1.25 -24.00
N VAL A 354 20.56 2.06 -23.49
CA VAL A 354 21.60 2.67 -24.33
C VAL A 354 22.80 1.75 -24.33
N PHE A 355 22.84 0.83 -25.29
CA PHE A 355 24.07 0.15 -25.66
C PHE A 355 24.97 1.16 -26.37
N VAL A 356 26.17 1.39 -25.83
CA VAL A 356 27.19 2.20 -26.51
C VAL A 356 27.64 1.40 -27.74
N LYS A 357 27.27 1.88 -28.93
CA LYS A 357 27.62 1.23 -30.20
C LYS A 357 29.10 1.42 -30.48
N ASP A 358 29.86 0.32 -30.47
CA ASP A 358 30.91 0.10 -31.47
C ASP A 358 31.18 -1.41 -31.71
N GLY A 359 30.47 -2.00 -32.67
CA GLY A 359 30.95 -3.13 -33.49
C GLY A 359 31.38 -4.47 -32.86
N GLY A 360 31.18 -4.74 -31.56
CA GLY A 360 31.54 -6.00 -30.91
C GLY A 360 30.66 -6.32 -29.70
N ALA A 361 30.85 -7.50 -29.10
CA ALA A 361 30.09 -8.00 -27.94
C ALA A 361 29.92 -6.92 -26.86
N GLN A 362 28.74 -6.84 -26.23
CA GLN A 362 28.31 -5.64 -25.51
C GLN A 362 28.14 -5.90 -24.02
N ILE A 363 28.72 -5.05 -23.17
CA ILE A 363 28.39 -4.94 -21.75
C ILE A 363 27.52 -3.70 -21.51
N ALA A 364 26.43 -3.86 -20.78
CA ALA A 364 25.65 -2.76 -20.22
C ALA A 364 25.77 -2.77 -18.68
N ILE A 365 26.02 -1.60 -18.09
CA ILE A 365 26.06 -1.40 -16.63
C ILE A 365 24.96 -0.39 -16.25
N TYR A 366 23.93 -0.85 -15.55
CA TYR A 366 22.76 -0.02 -15.24
C TYR A 366 22.05 -0.42 -13.94
N PRO A 367 21.38 0.52 -13.24
CA PRO A 367 21.43 1.96 -13.47
C PRO A 367 22.84 2.50 -13.21
N ASN A 368 23.19 3.59 -13.89
CA ASN A 368 24.45 4.29 -13.68
C ASN A 368 24.22 5.78 -13.94
N PRO A 369 24.14 6.63 -12.91
CA PRO A 369 24.48 6.37 -11.50
C PRO A 369 23.52 5.43 -10.74
N ALA A 370 24.02 4.76 -9.69
CA ALA A 370 23.27 3.84 -8.82
C ALA A 370 23.44 4.16 -7.32
N ASP A 371 22.46 3.78 -6.51
CA ASP A 371 22.44 3.92 -5.04
C ASP A 371 22.16 2.59 -4.30
N ASP A 372 21.84 1.51 -5.03
CA ASP A 372 21.51 0.20 -4.45
C ASP A 372 22.14 -0.97 -5.22
N ILE A 373 21.43 -1.49 -6.23
CA ILE A 373 21.90 -2.60 -7.07
C ILE A 373 22.31 -2.08 -8.43
N VAL A 374 23.46 -2.53 -8.91
CA VAL A 374 23.94 -2.35 -10.28
C VAL A 374 23.86 -3.68 -11.02
N VAL A 375 23.31 -3.67 -12.23
CA VAL A 375 23.27 -4.81 -13.13
C VAL A 375 24.36 -4.66 -14.17
N ILE A 376 25.18 -5.69 -14.33
CA ILE A 376 26.09 -5.84 -15.47
C ILE A 376 25.51 -6.93 -16.36
N LYS A 377 25.11 -6.58 -17.57
CA LYS A 377 24.52 -7.51 -18.54
C LYS A 377 25.45 -7.61 -19.75
N SER A 378 25.83 -8.84 -20.13
CA SER A 378 26.44 -9.07 -21.43
C SER A 378 25.42 -9.48 -22.48
N ASP A 379 25.65 -9.04 -23.72
CA ASP A 379 24.99 -9.55 -24.92
C ASP A 379 26.08 -10.05 -25.91
N GLY A 380 26.07 -11.35 -26.16
CA GLY A 380 27.05 -12.07 -26.97
C GLY A 380 28.43 -12.29 -26.32
N GLN A 381 28.74 -11.66 -25.18
CA GLN A 381 30.05 -11.75 -24.52
C GLN A 381 30.09 -12.77 -23.38
N PHE A 382 31.15 -13.56 -23.33
CA PHE A 382 31.48 -14.40 -22.18
C PHE A 382 32.14 -13.56 -21.08
N ILE A 383 31.74 -13.76 -19.82
CA ILE A 383 32.36 -13.10 -18.67
C ILE A 383 33.01 -14.19 -17.80
N SER A 384 34.34 -14.25 -17.79
CA SER A 384 35.09 -15.19 -16.95
C SER A 384 35.34 -14.66 -15.54
N SER A 385 35.46 -13.34 -15.38
CA SER A 385 35.61 -12.68 -14.09
C SER A 385 35.33 -11.18 -14.19
N TYR A 386 35.12 -10.53 -13.06
CA TYR A 386 35.09 -9.08 -12.96
C TYR A 386 35.86 -8.59 -11.74
N GLU A 387 36.32 -7.34 -11.82
CA GLU A 387 36.98 -6.61 -10.75
C GLU A 387 36.38 -5.19 -10.65
N ILE A 388 36.16 -4.73 -9.43
CA ILE A 388 35.69 -3.38 -9.12
C ILE A 388 36.82 -2.64 -8.41
N HIS A 389 37.21 -1.48 -8.94
CA HIS A 389 38.23 -0.63 -8.37
C HIS A 389 37.67 0.77 -8.06
N ASP A 390 38.18 1.42 -7.02
CA ASP A 390 37.95 2.85 -6.84
C ASP A 390 38.82 3.70 -7.80
N VAL A 391 38.65 5.03 -7.78
CA VAL A 391 39.41 5.96 -8.62
C VAL A 391 40.93 5.96 -8.38
N PHE A 392 41.39 5.40 -7.26
CA PHE A 392 42.82 5.27 -6.94
C PHE A 392 43.38 3.91 -7.33
N GLY A 393 42.56 3.04 -7.94
CA GLY A 393 42.95 1.69 -8.36
C GLY A 393 42.98 0.68 -7.20
N LYS A 394 42.37 0.99 -6.05
CA LYS A 394 42.21 0.02 -4.97
C LYS A 394 41.12 -0.98 -5.33
N LEU A 395 41.44 -2.27 -5.23
CA LEU A 395 40.47 -3.35 -5.45
C LEU A 395 39.41 -3.34 -4.33
N ILE A 396 38.14 -3.20 -4.71
CA ILE A 396 36.97 -3.19 -3.82
C ILE A 396 36.32 -4.57 -3.79
N GLU A 397 36.14 -5.17 -4.96
CA GLU A 397 35.53 -6.49 -5.10
C GLU A 397 36.12 -7.20 -6.33
N LYS A 398 36.29 -8.51 -6.22
CA LYS A 398 36.61 -9.39 -7.34
C LYS A 398 35.78 -10.65 -7.25
N ALA A 399 35.23 -11.08 -8.38
CA ALA A 399 34.66 -12.42 -8.49
C ALA A 399 35.27 -13.14 -9.69
N SER A 400 35.76 -14.35 -9.45
CA SER A 400 36.22 -15.28 -10.47
C SER A 400 35.16 -16.36 -10.59
N ASN A 401 34.20 -16.16 -11.49
CA ASN A 401 33.12 -17.10 -11.65
C ASN A 401 33.35 -17.92 -12.91
N GLY A 402 33.39 -19.25 -12.77
CA GLY A 402 33.37 -20.21 -13.87
C GLY A 402 32.09 -20.20 -14.72
N ILE A 403 31.51 -19.02 -14.96
CA ILE A 403 30.34 -18.78 -15.79
C ILE A 403 30.84 -18.64 -17.24
N LYS A 404 30.69 -19.72 -18.00
CA LYS A 404 31.08 -19.79 -19.42
C LYS A 404 29.84 -19.81 -20.31
N THR A 405 28.96 -18.84 -20.15
CA THR A 405 27.77 -18.71 -20.99
C THR A 405 27.74 -17.35 -21.68
N PRO A 406 27.44 -17.29 -22.99
CA PRO A 406 27.12 -16.02 -23.63
C PRO A 406 25.81 -15.50 -23.00
N ASN A 407 25.70 -14.19 -22.80
CA ASN A 407 24.55 -13.49 -22.19
C ASN A 407 24.42 -13.67 -20.67
N THR A 408 25.44 -13.23 -19.93
CA THR A 408 25.49 -13.30 -18.47
C THR A 408 24.93 -12.02 -17.85
N THR A 409 24.14 -12.17 -16.79
CA THR A 409 23.69 -11.04 -15.95
C THR A 409 24.30 -11.18 -14.56
N ILE A 410 24.98 -10.13 -14.10
CA ILE A 410 25.60 -10.03 -12.78
C ILE A 410 24.90 -8.92 -12.01
N TYR A 411 24.58 -9.20 -10.75
CA TYR A 411 24.01 -8.23 -9.82
C TYR A 411 25.07 -7.84 -8.80
N LEU A 412 25.36 -6.54 -8.70
CA LEU A 412 26.29 -5.97 -7.76
C LEU A 412 25.52 -5.16 -6.72
N ASP A 413 25.67 -5.51 -5.45
CA ASP A 413 25.19 -4.70 -4.34
C ASP A 413 26.21 -3.61 -4.04
N VAL A 414 25.85 -2.37 -4.39
CA VAL A 414 26.70 -1.18 -4.20
C VAL A 414 26.34 -0.38 -2.95
N LYS A 415 25.36 -0.80 -2.14
CA LYS A 415 25.08 -0.14 -0.84
C LYS A 415 26.26 -0.20 0.12
N LYS A 416 27.12 -1.20 -0.06
CA LYS A 416 28.36 -1.36 0.71
C LYS A 416 29.50 -0.48 0.20
N TYR A 417 29.33 0.20 -0.93
CA TYR A 417 30.32 1.11 -1.51
C TYR A 417 30.11 2.52 -0.98
N LEU A 418 31.19 3.29 -0.86
CA LEU A 418 31.07 4.73 -0.59
C LEU A 418 30.57 5.44 -1.85
N SER A 419 29.77 6.49 -1.71
CA SER A 419 29.42 7.38 -2.81
C SER A 419 30.66 7.86 -3.55
N GLY A 420 30.69 7.72 -4.87
CA GLY A 420 31.87 8.03 -5.67
C GLY A 420 31.91 7.30 -7.00
N MET A 421 32.99 7.53 -7.75
CA MET A 421 33.24 6.87 -9.03
C MET A 421 34.05 5.59 -8.81
N TYR A 422 33.71 4.55 -9.56
CA TYR A 422 34.38 3.25 -9.59
C TYR A 422 34.62 2.83 -11.04
N PHE A 423 35.56 1.90 -11.22
CA PHE A 423 35.83 1.24 -12.49
C PHE A 423 35.49 -0.25 -12.40
N VAL A 424 34.64 -0.70 -13.31
CA VAL A 424 34.27 -2.10 -13.49
C VAL A 424 35.12 -2.67 -14.61
N THR A 425 36.03 -3.57 -14.27
CA THR A 425 36.85 -4.30 -15.25
C THR A 425 36.26 -5.70 -15.43
N ILE A 426 35.93 -6.06 -16.67
CA ILE A 426 35.34 -7.35 -17.03
C ILE A 426 36.34 -8.10 -17.89
N TYR A 427 36.52 -9.38 -17.59
CA TYR A 427 37.43 -10.26 -18.31
C TYR A 427 36.63 -11.31 -19.07
N ASP A 428 36.94 -11.51 -20.35
CA ASP A 428 36.39 -12.60 -21.15
C ASP A 428 37.14 -13.92 -20.91
N ASP A 429 36.76 -14.97 -21.64
CA ASP A 429 37.41 -16.29 -21.58
C ASP A 429 38.85 -16.31 -22.11
N LYS A 430 39.23 -15.31 -22.92
CA LYS A 430 40.58 -15.09 -23.46
C LYS A 430 41.40 -14.11 -22.63
N GLN A 431 40.91 -13.67 -21.46
CA GLN A 431 41.52 -12.66 -20.59
C GLN A 431 41.63 -11.26 -21.23
N GLN A 432 40.85 -10.98 -22.26
CA GLN A 432 40.68 -9.61 -22.75
C GLN A 432 39.85 -8.82 -21.74
N LYS A 433 40.25 -7.57 -21.49
CA LYS A 433 39.61 -6.71 -20.49
C LYS A 433 38.82 -5.59 -21.13
N GLU A 434 37.63 -5.35 -20.60
CA GLU A 434 36.82 -4.16 -20.87
C GLU A 434 36.66 -3.37 -19.57
N VAL A 435 36.78 -2.05 -19.64
CA VAL A 435 36.70 -1.17 -18.46
C VAL A 435 35.56 -0.19 -18.64
N ASN A 436 34.62 -0.22 -17.71
CA ASN A 436 33.43 0.61 -17.70
C ASN A 436 33.37 1.46 -16.43
N GLN A 437 32.85 2.68 -16.54
CA GLN A 437 32.67 3.57 -15.40
C GLN A 437 31.38 3.22 -14.63
N LEU A 438 31.42 3.27 -13.31
CA LEU A 438 30.27 3.15 -12.42
C LEU A 438 30.24 4.34 -11.45
N ILE A 439 29.11 5.01 -11.32
CA ILE A 439 28.88 6.09 -10.36
C ILE A 439 27.96 5.59 -9.26
N VAL A 440 28.44 5.56 -8.02
CA VAL A 440 27.65 5.27 -6.81
C VAL A 440 27.25 6.58 -6.14
N LYS A 441 25.98 6.75 -5.82
CA LYS A 441 25.42 7.94 -5.15
C LYS A 441 25.47 7.84 -3.64
#